data_AF-A0A917P8B9-F1
#
_entry.id   AF-A0A917P8B9-F1
#
_cell.length_a   1.000
_cell.length_b   1.000
_cell.length_c   1.000
_cell.angle_alpha   90.00
_cell.angle_beta   90.00
_cell.angle_gamma   90.00
#
_symmetry.space_group_name_H-M   'P 1'
#
loop_
_entity.id
_entity.type
_entity.pdbx_description
1 polymer ?
#
loop_
_entity_poly.entity_id
_entity_poly.type
_entity_poly.pdbx_seq_one_letter_code
_entity_poly.pdbx_strand_id
1 'polypeptide(L)'
;MQFWLLGLDAAQGHLRQRGFVRTPSRHGSSVHTLDRLALHSRGLWLHLPDCTVHYLRPRQAFYRLPAGTRPDEARQPSDPRRTRHLTRADGLHLLQPYLLEHECWIATHAGEGHRAQQLRQPLPPPVRRLIPAWTAWTADRHADTWQPGQPHDRTRTPPTFRLVTSPPA
;
A
#
# COMPACT_ATOMS: atom_id res chain seq x y z
N MET A 1 5.17 3.97 -9.62
CA MET A 1 3.99 4.84 -9.79
C MET A 1 3.31 5.13 -8.45
N GLN A 2 2.74 4.12 -7.79
CA GLN A 2 1.89 4.29 -6.59
C GLN A 2 2.45 5.21 -5.50
N PHE A 3 3.71 5.04 -5.08
CA PHE A 3 4.33 5.89 -4.06
C PHE A 3 4.41 7.38 -4.43
N TRP A 4 4.52 7.68 -5.73
CA TRP A 4 4.53 9.06 -6.19
C TRP A 4 3.13 9.67 -6.08
N LEU A 5 2.08 8.92 -6.47
CA LEU A 5 0.69 9.33 -6.33
C LEU A 5 0.28 9.53 -4.86
N LEU A 6 0.65 8.59 -3.98
CA LEU A 6 0.43 8.72 -2.54
C LEU A 6 1.15 9.96 -1.95
N GLY A 7 2.32 10.31 -2.50
CA GLY A 7 3.03 11.53 -2.13
C GLY A 7 2.29 12.80 -2.54
N LEU A 8 1.70 12.82 -3.74
CA LEU A 8 0.83 13.92 -4.17
C LEU A 8 -0.42 14.02 -3.28
N ASP A 9 -1.09 12.90 -3.03
CA ASP A 9 -2.29 12.84 -2.20
C ASP A 9 -1.99 13.32 -0.77
N ALA A 10 -0.79 13.04 -0.25
CA ALA A 10 -0.33 13.58 1.02
C ALA A 10 -0.16 15.10 0.98
N ALA A 11 0.50 15.62 -0.07
CA ALA A 11 0.75 17.05 -0.25
C ALA A 11 -0.53 17.85 -0.46
N GLN A 12 -1.53 17.26 -1.12
CA GLN A 12 -2.85 17.86 -1.37
C GLN A 12 -3.81 17.71 -0.18
N GLY A 13 -3.42 16.98 0.88
CA GLY A 13 -4.25 16.78 2.07
C GLY A 13 -5.28 15.65 1.95
N HIS A 14 -5.37 14.97 0.80
CA HIS A 14 -6.30 13.85 0.57
C HIS A 14 -6.10 12.72 1.57
N LEU A 15 -4.86 12.41 1.98
CA LEU A 15 -4.65 11.39 3.01
C LEU A 15 -5.34 11.77 4.32
N ARG A 16 -5.22 13.02 4.78
CA ARG A 16 -5.86 13.46 6.03
C ARG A 16 -7.39 13.46 5.90
N GLN A 17 -7.91 13.89 4.75
CA GLN A 17 -9.34 13.88 4.46
C GLN A 17 -9.92 12.45 4.44
N ARG A 18 -9.16 11.47 3.94
CA ARG A 18 -9.53 10.05 4.00
C ARG A 18 -9.48 9.47 5.43
N GLY A 19 -8.92 10.20 6.39
CA GLY A 19 -8.82 9.78 7.79
C GLY A 19 -7.43 9.25 8.21
N PHE A 20 -6.40 9.40 7.37
CA PHE A 20 -5.05 9.06 7.81
C PHE A 20 -4.59 9.99 8.94
N VAL A 21 -4.13 9.38 10.04
CA VAL A 21 -3.48 10.08 11.13
C VAL A 21 -2.01 10.28 10.78
N ARG A 22 -1.54 11.53 10.83
CA ARG A 22 -0.15 11.89 10.56
C ARG A 22 0.63 11.96 11.86
N THR A 23 1.65 11.12 12.00
CA THR A 23 2.52 11.07 13.18
C THR A 23 3.96 11.43 12.80
N PRO A 24 4.66 12.26 13.59
CA PRO A 24 6.09 12.50 13.38
C PRO A 24 6.90 11.20 13.41
N SER A 25 7.90 11.10 12.54
CA SER A 25 8.86 10.00 12.56
C SER A 25 10.16 10.49 13.18
N ARG A 26 10.86 9.62 13.93
CA ARG A 26 12.23 9.88 14.44
C ARG A 26 13.28 10.05 13.34
N HIS A 27 12.87 9.87 12.09
CA HIS A 27 13.73 9.58 10.97
C HIS A 27 13.46 10.46 9.74
N GLY A 28 12.72 11.56 9.92
CA GLY A 28 12.40 12.54 8.88
C GLY A 28 10.89 12.60 8.61
N SER A 29 10.48 12.26 7.39
CA SER A 29 9.10 12.35 6.90
C SER A 29 8.08 11.72 7.87
N SER A 30 6.88 12.27 7.94
CA SER A 30 5.82 11.72 8.79
C SER A 30 5.35 10.35 8.32
N VAL A 31 4.87 9.54 9.26
CA VAL A 31 4.11 8.32 8.99
C VAL A 31 2.63 8.68 8.95
N HIS A 32 1.91 8.18 7.95
CA HIS A 32 0.47 8.33 7.81
C HIS A 32 -0.19 6.97 8.04
N THR A 33 -1.07 6.83 9.03
CA THR A 33 -1.74 5.57 9.35
C THR A 33 -3.25 5.64 9.16
N LEU A 34 -3.83 4.64 8.49
CA LEU A 34 -5.27 4.43 8.35
C LEU A 34 -5.54 2.93 8.49
N ASP A 35 -6.33 2.55 9.50
CA ASP A 35 -6.65 1.16 9.84
C ASP A 35 -5.39 0.27 9.92
N ARG A 36 -5.24 -0.64 8.96
CA ARG A 36 -4.13 -1.61 8.87
C ARG A 36 -2.97 -1.08 8.03
N LEU A 37 -3.12 0.07 7.38
CA LEU A 37 -2.16 0.62 6.44
C LEU A 37 -1.35 1.75 7.06
N ALA A 38 -0.03 1.68 6.96
CA ALA A 38 0.87 2.78 7.29
C ALA A 38 1.71 3.17 6.06
N LEU A 39 1.79 4.46 5.79
CA LEU A 39 2.53 5.05 4.68
C LEU A 39 3.67 5.91 5.19
N HIS A 40 4.85 5.76 4.62
CA HIS A 40 6.00 6.63 4.83
C HIS A 40 6.72 6.84 3.49
N SER A 41 7.50 7.91 3.38
CA SER A 41 8.27 8.20 2.15
C SER A 41 9.22 7.06 1.73
N ARG A 42 9.61 6.20 2.67
CA ARG A 42 10.49 5.04 2.45
C ARG A 42 9.79 3.70 2.26
N GLY A 43 8.49 3.60 2.52
CA GLY A 43 7.84 2.29 2.52
C GLY A 43 6.39 2.32 2.96
N LEU A 44 5.79 1.14 2.96
CA LEU A 44 4.40 0.91 3.35
C LEU A 44 4.32 -0.34 4.20
N TRP A 45 3.53 -0.28 5.26
CA TRP A 45 3.26 -1.39 6.16
C TRP A 45 1.79 -1.74 6.09
N LEU A 46 1.51 -3.03 5.98
CA LEU A 46 0.19 -3.59 6.12
C LEU A 46 0.19 -4.53 7.33
N HIS A 47 -0.57 -4.17 8.35
CA HIS A 47 -0.72 -4.94 9.57
C HIS A 47 -1.81 -5.99 9.38
N LEU A 48 -1.40 -7.25 9.31
CA LEU A 48 -2.28 -8.41 9.31
C LEU A 48 -2.33 -9.03 10.72
N PRO A 49 -3.32 -9.88 11.03
CA PRO A 49 -3.45 -10.45 12.37
C PRO A 49 -2.21 -11.22 12.86
N ASP A 50 -1.48 -11.86 11.95
CA ASP A 50 -0.36 -12.75 12.25
C ASP A 50 1.01 -12.18 11.87
N CYS A 51 1.05 -11.09 11.08
CA CYS A 51 2.29 -10.51 10.60
C CYS A 51 2.14 -9.07 10.13
N THR A 52 3.27 -8.42 9.88
CA THR A 52 3.30 -7.13 9.17
C THR A 52 3.98 -7.31 7.83
N VAL A 53 3.30 -6.93 6.75
CA VAL A 53 3.91 -6.87 5.41
C VAL A 53 4.54 -5.50 5.25
N HIS A 54 5.84 -5.44 4.99
CA HIS A 54 6.56 -4.19 4.74
C HIS A 54 7.11 -4.17 3.32
N TYR A 55 6.66 -3.20 2.53
CA TYR A 55 7.29 -2.85 1.28
C TYR A 55 8.35 -1.75 1.50
N LEU A 56 9.62 -2.07 1.25
CA LEU A 56 10.74 -1.14 1.38
C LEU A 56 11.09 -0.53 0.02
N ARG A 57 10.73 0.74 -0.18
CA ARG A 57 10.85 1.43 -1.47
C ARG A 57 12.28 1.48 -2.03
N PRO A 58 13.35 1.80 -1.26
CA PRO A 58 14.70 1.86 -1.81
C PRO A 58 15.22 0.52 -2.36
N ARG A 59 14.76 -0.60 -1.80
CA ARG A 59 15.14 -1.95 -2.25
C ARG A 59 14.11 -2.57 -3.20
N GLN A 60 12.97 -1.92 -3.39
CA GLN A 60 11.82 -2.43 -4.14
C GLN A 60 11.45 -3.87 -3.74
N ALA A 61 11.54 -4.16 -2.43
CA ALA A 61 11.41 -5.50 -1.89
C ALA A 61 10.30 -5.56 -0.84
N PHE A 62 9.68 -6.73 -0.74
CA PHE A 62 8.65 -7.03 0.25
C PHE A 62 9.20 -7.96 1.33
N TYR A 63 8.76 -7.70 2.55
CA TYR A 63 9.16 -8.43 3.73
C TYR A 63 7.93 -8.78 4.56
N ARG A 64 7.89 -10.00 5.10
CA ARG A 64 7.01 -10.38 6.19
C ARG A 64 7.78 -10.26 7.49
N LEU A 65 7.25 -9.46 8.39
CA LEU A 65 7.78 -9.15 9.72
C LEU A 65 6.81 -9.70 10.79
N PRO A 66 7.25 -9.80 12.05
CA PRO A 66 6.35 -10.14 13.15
C PRO A 66 5.09 -9.25 13.22
N ALA A 67 4.02 -9.77 13.81
CA ALA A 67 2.83 -8.97 14.09
C ALA A 67 3.19 -7.77 14.98
N GLY A 68 2.58 -6.62 14.70
CA GLY A 68 2.77 -5.40 15.49
C GLY A 68 4.09 -4.64 15.24
N THR A 69 4.96 -5.09 14.33
CA THR A 69 6.17 -4.34 13.97
C THR A 69 5.81 -2.94 13.49
N ARG A 70 6.40 -1.92 14.12
CA ARG A 70 6.05 -0.52 13.84
C ARG A 70 6.81 0.04 12.63
N PRO A 71 6.24 1.01 11.91
CA PRO A 71 6.87 1.63 10.74
C PRO A 71 8.24 2.29 11.00
N ASP A 72 8.49 2.74 12.23
CA ASP A 72 9.74 3.39 12.65
C ASP A 72 10.84 2.39 13.03
N GLU A 73 10.50 1.18 13.46
CA GLU A 73 11.43 0.12 13.84
C GLU A 73 12.09 -0.55 12.62
N ALA A 74 11.40 -0.58 11.47
CA ALA A 74 11.77 -1.39 10.31
C ALA A 74 12.65 -0.66 9.26
N ARG A 75 13.50 0.31 9.66
CA ARG A 75 14.39 1.05 8.72
C ARG A 75 15.24 0.11 7.86
N GLN A 76 15.65 -1.00 8.45
CA GLN A 76 16.02 -2.24 7.79
C GLN A 76 15.34 -3.34 8.60
N PRO A 77 14.82 -4.40 7.97
CA PRO A 77 14.56 -5.62 8.70
C PRO A 77 15.90 -6.12 9.26
N SER A 78 16.18 -5.78 10.51
CA SER A 78 17.50 -5.97 11.14
C SER A 78 17.64 -7.34 11.76
N ASP A 79 16.53 -8.03 12.03
CA ASP A 79 16.54 -9.41 12.47
C ASP A 79 16.20 -10.37 11.30
N PRO A 80 17.21 -10.96 10.64
CA PRO A 80 16.99 -11.93 9.58
C PRO A 80 16.31 -13.21 10.07
N ARG A 81 16.32 -13.51 11.38
CA ARG A 81 15.62 -14.68 11.94
C ARG A 81 14.10 -14.49 11.99
N ARG A 82 13.64 -13.24 11.99
CA ARG A 82 12.22 -12.86 12.07
C ARG A 82 11.68 -12.21 10.81
N THR A 83 12.56 -11.97 9.83
CA THR A 83 12.22 -11.34 8.56
C THR A 83 12.23 -12.39 7.45
N ARG A 84 11.10 -12.56 6.76
CA ARG A 84 11.04 -13.38 5.55
C ARG A 84 10.86 -12.49 4.32
N HIS A 85 11.70 -12.67 3.30
CA HIS A 85 11.47 -12.06 1.99
C HIS A 85 10.19 -12.63 1.36
N LEU A 86 9.35 -11.74 0.82
CA LEU A 86 8.22 -12.11 -0.01
C LEU A 86 8.58 -11.89 -1.49
N THR A 87 8.00 -12.70 -2.36
CA THR A 87 8.07 -12.41 -3.79
C THR A 87 7.33 -11.10 -4.06
N ARG A 88 7.68 -10.45 -5.18
CA ARG A 88 6.98 -9.24 -5.61
C ARG A 88 5.49 -9.49 -5.85
N ALA A 89 5.14 -10.66 -6.40
CA ALA A 89 3.76 -11.05 -6.65
C ALA A 89 2.96 -11.18 -5.36
N ASP A 90 3.48 -11.90 -4.36
CA ASP A 90 2.80 -12.09 -3.07
C ASP A 90 2.61 -10.77 -2.33
N GLY A 91 3.67 -9.96 -2.28
CA GLY A 91 3.63 -8.66 -1.62
C GLY A 91 2.61 -7.71 -2.26
N LEU A 92 2.58 -7.66 -3.59
CA LEU A 92 1.59 -6.88 -4.32
C LEU A 92 0.18 -7.42 -4.11
N HIS A 93 -0.03 -8.74 -4.18
CA HIS A 93 -1.33 -9.37 -3.96
C HIS A 93 -1.92 -8.98 -2.59
N LEU A 94 -1.09 -8.94 -1.54
CA LEU A 94 -1.51 -8.55 -0.19
C LEU A 94 -1.83 -7.05 -0.08
N LEU A 95 -1.06 -6.17 -0.72
CA LEU A 95 -1.27 -4.72 -0.64
C LEU A 95 -2.35 -4.19 -1.57
N GLN A 96 -2.57 -4.87 -2.69
CA GLN A 96 -3.38 -4.37 -3.79
C GLN A 96 -4.79 -3.97 -3.36
N PRO A 97 -5.55 -4.75 -2.56
CA PRO A 97 -6.89 -4.36 -2.13
C PRO A 97 -6.93 -2.99 -1.44
N TYR A 98 -5.97 -2.72 -0.54
CA TYR A 98 -5.90 -1.48 0.23
C TYR A 98 -5.49 -0.28 -0.63
N LEU A 99 -4.63 -0.52 -1.62
CA LEU A 99 -4.22 0.52 -2.57
C LEU A 99 -5.34 0.84 -3.55
N LEU A 100 -6.07 -0.17 -4.05
CA LEU A 100 -7.22 0.06 -4.93
C LEU A 100 -8.36 0.74 -4.19
N GLU A 101 -8.61 0.39 -2.93
CA GLU A 101 -9.59 1.10 -2.09
C GLU A 101 -9.22 2.59 -1.94
N HIS A 102 -7.92 2.91 -1.87
CA HIS A 102 -7.44 4.30 -1.91
C HIS A 102 -7.75 4.98 -3.24
N GLU A 103 -7.48 4.32 -4.36
CA GLU A 103 -7.78 4.87 -5.68
C GLU A 103 -9.28 5.09 -5.89
N CYS A 104 -10.13 4.16 -5.44
CA CYS A 104 -11.58 4.32 -5.47
C CYS A 104 -12.03 5.51 -4.62
N TRP A 105 -11.51 5.64 -3.40
CA TRP A 105 -11.82 6.79 -2.54
C TRP A 105 -11.42 8.10 -3.23
N ILE A 106 -10.23 8.17 -3.84
CA ILE A 106 -9.77 9.36 -4.58
C ILE A 106 -10.72 9.68 -5.74
N ALA A 107 -11.11 8.67 -6.53
CA ALA A 107 -12.03 8.88 -7.65
C ALA A 107 -13.39 9.42 -7.19
N THR A 108 -13.94 8.92 -6.08
CA THR A 108 -15.21 9.41 -5.51
C THR A 108 -15.10 10.82 -4.94
N HIS A 109 -13.99 11.16 -4.28
CA HIS A 109 -13.86 12.42 -3.52
C HIS A 109 -13.28 13.58 -4.33
N ALA A 110 -12.31 13.29 -5.20
CA ALA A 110 -11.65 14.30 -6.03
C ALA A 110 -12.21 14.35 -7.46
N GLY A 111 -13.09 13.41 -7.82
CA GLY A 111 -13.71 13.25 -9.12
C GLY A 111 -12.99 12.22 -10.01
N GLU A 112 -13.76 11.52 -10.86
CA GLU A 112 -13.25 10.43 -11.71
C GLU A 112 -12.12 10.87 -12.67
N GLY A 113 -12.14 12.14 -13.10
CA GLY A 113 -11.11 12.73 -13.95
C GLY A 113 -9.82 13.13 -13.21
N HIS A 114 -9.81 13.12 -11.88
CA HIS A 114 -8.71 13.65 -11.06
C HIS A 114 -7.38 12.97 -11.37
N ARG A 115 -7.39 11.63 -11.41
CA ARG A 115 -6.17 10.86 -11.67
C ARG A 115 -5.66 11.07 -13.08
N ALA A 116 -6.56 11.07 -14.07
CA ALA A 116 -6.21 11.40 -15.45
C ALA A 116 -5.57 12.79 -15.58
N GLN A 117 -6.06 13.79 -14.84
CA GLN A 117 -5.47 15.12 -14.80
C GLN A 117 -4.07 15.12 -14.15
N GLN A 118 -3.88 14.44 -13.02
CA GLN A 118 -2.56 14.30 -12.38
C GLN A 118 -1.54 13.63 -13.32
N LEU A 119 -1.96 12.62 -14.09
CA LEU A 119 -1.09 11.89 -15.01
C LEU A 119 -0.67 12.71 -16.25
N ARG A 120 -1.41 13.77 -16.57
CA ARG A 120 -1.08 14.71 -17.66
C ARG A 120 -0.08 15.79 -17.26
N GLN A 121 0.18 15.97 -15.96
CA GLN A 121 1.15 16.95 -15.48
C GLN A 121 2.58 16.56 -15.85
N PRO A 122 3.56 17.48 -15.78
CA PRO A 122 4.98 17.15 -15.91
C PRO A 122 5.45 16.14 -14.86
N LEU A 123 5.50 14.87 -15.24
CA LEU A 123 5.98 13.78 -14.39
C LEU A 123 7.49 13.54 -14.58
N PRO A 124 8.24 13.23 -13.50
CA PRO A 124 9.61 12.75 -13.63
C PRO A 124 9.68 11.56 -14.60
N PRO A 125 10.69 11.49 -15.50
CA PRO A 125 10.82 10.41 -16.48
C PRO A 125 10.63 8.98 -15.91
N PRO A 126 11.22 8.60 -14.76
CA PRO A 126 11.02 7.25 -14.22
C PRO A 126 9.59 6.98 -13.75
N VAL A 127 8.83 8.00 -13.37
CA VAL A 127 7.42 7.88 -13.00
C VAL A 127 6.57 7.73 -14.24
N ARG A 128 6.82 8.56 -15.27
CA ARG A 128 6.10 8.54 -16.55
C ARG A 128 6.17 7.18 -17.25
N ARG A 129 7.31 6.50 -17.21
CA ARG A 129 7.48 5.15 -17.77
C ARG A 129 6.59 4.08 -17.11
N LEU A 130 6.09 4.33 -15.91
CA LEU A 130 5.28 3.39 -15.15
C LEU A 130 3.78 3.57 -15.34
N ILE A 131 3.34 4.58 -16.10
CA ILE A 131 1.92 4.87 -16.32
C ILE A 131 1.19 3.68 -16.95
N PRO A 132 1.65 3.08 -18.08
CA PRO A 132 0.88 2.00 -18.71
C PRO A 132 0.67 0.80 -17.78
N ALA A 133 1.71 0.40 -17.05
CA ALA A 133 1.65 -0.70 -16.10
C ALA A 133 0.73 -0.40 -14.91
N TRP A 134 0.72 0.85 -14.43
CA TRP A 134 -0.17 1.27 -13.35
C TRP A 134 -1.63 1.32 -13.81
N THR A 135 -1.90 1.86 -15.00
CA THR A 135 -3.25 1.93 -15.57
C THR A 135 -3.82 0.54 -15.81
N ALA A 136 -3.02 -0.40 -16.33
CA ALA A 136 -3.45 -1.80 -16.47
C ALA A 136 -3.78 -2.44 -15.11
N TRP A 137 -2.94 -2.17 -14.10
CA TRP A 137 -3.13 -2.68 -12.74
C TRP A 137 -4.37 -2.14 -12.02
N THR A 138 -4.81 -0.90 -12.31
CA THR A 138 -6.04 -0.33 -11.75
C THR A 138 -7.29 -0.66 -12.56
N ALA A 139 -7.19 -0.75 -13.89
CA ALA A 139 -8.33 -1.02 -14.77
C ALA A 139 -8.99 -2.39 -14.53
N ASP A 140 -8.21 -3.39 -14.14
CA ASP A 140 -8.65 -4.79 -13.96
C ASP A 140 -9.70 -4.98 -12.84
N ARG A 141 -9.99 -3.96 -12.01
CA ARG A 141 -10.86 -4.12 -10.82
C ARG A 141 -11.83 -2.98 -10.52
N HIS A 142 -11.92 -1.93 -11.36
CA HIS A 142 -13.05 -1.01 -11.29
C HIS A 142 -14.40 -1.67 -11.67
N ALA A 143 -14.36 -2.88 -12.25
CA ALA A 143 -15.53 -3.67 -12.63
C ALA A 143 -16.09 -4.58 -11.51
N ASP A 144 -15.28 -4.94 -10.51
CA ASP A 144 -15.67 -5.90 -9.46
C ASP A 144 -15.44 -5.30 -8.06
N THR A 145 -16.56 -5.01 -7.38
CA THR A 145 -16.69 -4.76 -5.93
C THR A 145 -16.10 -3.47 -5.34
N TRP A 146 -16.95 -2.44 -5.29
CA TRP A 146 -16.97 -1.49 -4.17
C TRP A 146 -18.41 -1.00 -3.90
N GLN A 147 -18.89 -1.16 -2.66
CA GLN A 147 -20.07 -0.46 -2.15
C GLN A 147 -19.62 0.54 -1.07
N PRO A 148 -19.91 1.85 -1.22
CA PRO A 148 -19.64 2.84 -0.17
C PRO A 148 -20.43 2.51 1.10
N GLY A 149 -19.77 2.53 2.26
CA GLY A 149 -20.45 2.55 3.55
C GLY A 149 -20.60 1.20 4.28
N GLN A 150 -20.04 0.11 3.77
CA GLN A 150 -19.86 -1.10 4.60
C GLN A 150 -18.62 -0.87 5.49
N PRO A 151 -18.77 -0.67 6.82
CA PRO A 151 -17.63 -0.84 7.70
C PRO A 151 -17.09 -2.25 7.42
N HIS A 152 -15.79 -2.37 7.12
CA HIS A 152 -15.17 -3.68 7.08
C HIS A 152 -15.48 -4.34 8.42
N ASP A 153 -16.31 -5.38 8.37
CA ASP A 153 -16.63 -6.20 9.52
C ASP A 153 -15.30 -6.56 10.17
N ARG A 154 -15.08 -6.01 11.37
CA ARG A 154 -13.84 -6.16 12.13
C ARG A 154 -13.59 -7.63 12.50
N THR A 155 -14.56 -8.50 12.23
CA THR A 155 -14.52 -9.94 12.46
C THR A 155 -14.34 -10.77 11.19
N ARG A 156 -14.25 -10.16 9.99
CA ARG A 156 -13.98 -10.93 8.77
C ARG A 156 -12.57 -11.48 8.83
N THR A 157 -12.49 -12.75 9.21
CA THR A 157 -11.29 -13.57 9.19
C THR A 157 -10.62 -13.36 7.83
N PRO A 158 -9.32 -13.00 7.76
CA PRO A 158 -8.61 -13.04 6.49
C PRO A 158 -8.81 -14.46 5.93
N PRO A 159 -9.06 -14.63 4.62
CA PRO A 159 -9.21 -15.96 4.08
C PRO A 159 -7.93 -16.73 4.42
N THR A 160 -8.11 -17.80 5.19
CA THR A 160 -6.99 -18.66 5.62
C THR A 160 -6.57 -19.47 4.41
N PHE A 161 -5.69 -18.92 3.60
CA PHE A 161 -5.11 -19.65 2.48
C PHE A 161 -3.85 -20.37 2.94
N ARG A 162 -3.93 -21.70 2.97
CA ARG A 162 -2.75 -22.57 3.09
C ARG A 162 -1.88 -22.34 1.86
N LEU A 163 -0.64 -21.93 2.08
CA LEU A 163 0.41 -22.05 1.07
C LEU A 163 0.50 -23.52 0.68
N VAL A 164 0.10 -23.85 -0.55
CA VAL A 164 0.33 -25.17 -1.14
C VAL A 164 1.84 -25.32 -1.29
N THR A 165 2.46 -26.11 -0.41
CA THR A 165 3.82 -26.57 -0.59
C THR A 165 3.77 -27.77 -1.55
N SER A 166 4.14 -27.56 -2.81
CA SER A 166 4.47 -28.69 -3.69
C SER A 166 5.73 -29.37 -3.16
N PRO A 167 5.76 -30.72 -3.05
CA PRO A 167 6.98 -31.44 -2.70
C PRO A 167 7.97 -31.42 -3.87
N PRO A 168 9.29 -31.46 -3.61
CA PRO A 168 10.28 -31.59 -4.67
C PRO A 168 10.19 -32.98 -5.32
N ALA A 169 10.32 -33.00 -6.65
CA ALA A 169 10.56 -34.20 -7.44
C ALA A 169 12.03 -34.66 -7.30
#